data_AF-A0A9D6HS75-F1
#
_entry.id   AF-A0A9D6HS75-F1
#
_cell.length_a   1.000
_cell.length_b   1.000
_cell.length_c   1.000
_cell.angle_alpha   90.00
_cell.angle_beta   90.00
_cell.angle_gamma   90.00
#
_symmetry.space_group_name_H-M   'P 1'
#
loop_
_entity.id
_entity.type
_entity.pdbx_description
1 polymer ?
#
loop_
_entity_poly.entity_id
_entity_poly.type
_entity_poly.pdbx_seq_one_letter_code
_entity_poly.pdbx_strand_id
1 'polypeptide(L)'
;MGKLRIILLVVLGIGFLLGLALFFIGYFKPKEASLNIETTPASLVYVNGREVGRTPYRSNIVPEEVIIKLVPEATDAALTPFETKLNLVSGIETVVRREFGETEDASSGEIISFEKVGGKEASLAVVSVPDSAQVKIDGAIRGFAPVKPPITPGEHQIIVSAPNYSERVITVRTLVGYKLTVIVKLALSAEVKEEEPKEEQPQTLVEILSTDTGFLRVREKPGPAGAEVAQVKPGQRFLFLEEDEATGWYKIEYEKGKEGWVSNTYSKKVEGVMATPP
;
A
#
# COMPACT_ATOMS: atom_id res chain seq x y z
N MET A 1 -29.15 -66.33 -3.90
CA MET A 1 -29.28 -65.07 -3.11
C MET A 1 -28.45 -65.03 -1.82
N GLY A 2 -28.23 -66.13 -1.09
CA GLY A 2 -27.48 -66.11 0.18
C GLY A 2 -26.01 -65.67 0.09
N LYS A 3 -25.25 -66.18 -0.90
CA LYS A 3 -23.83 -65.83 -1.08
C LYS A 3 -23.60 -64.34 -1.36
N LEU A 4 -24.50 -63.71 -2.12
CA LEU A 4 -24.43 -62.29 -2.43
C LEU A 4 -24.66 -61.40 -1.19
N ARG A 5 -25.58 -61.82 -0.30
CA ARG A 5 -25.81 -61.13 0.98
C ARG A 5 -24.60 -61.22 1.91
N ILE A 6 -23.92 -62.36 1.94
CA ILE A 6 -22.72 -62.55 2.75
C ILE A 6 -21.57 -61.66 2.24
N ILE A 7 -21.35 -61.61 0.92
CA ILE A 7 -20.32 -60.75 0.33
C ILE A 7 -20.61 -59.27 0.64
N LEU A 8 -21.87 -58.83 0.51
CA LEU A 8 -22.25 -57.45 0.83
C LEU A 8 -21.98 -57.08 2.29
N LEU A 9 -22.30 -57.98 3.24
CA LEU A 9 -22.05 -57.76 4.67
C LEU A 9 -20.55 -57.69 4.99
N VAL A 10 -19.72 -58.51 4.34
CA VAL A 10 -18.26 -58.48 4.53
C VAL A 10 -17.68 -57.16 4.01
N VAL A 11 -18.12 -56.69 2.84
CA VAL A 11 -17.67 -55.40 2.28
C VAL A 11 -18.10 -54.22 3.18
N LEU A 12 -19.33 -54.23 3.69
CA LEU A 12 -19.81 -53.24 4.66
C LEU A 12 -19.01 -53.26 5.97
N GLY A 13 -18.68 -54.46 6.47
CA GLY A 13 -17.86 -54.63 7.67
C GLY A 13 -16.44 -54.10 7.49
N ILE A 14 -15.80 -54.39 6.35
CA ILE A 14 -14.47 -53.86 6.01
C ILE A 14 -14.53 -52.34 5.87
N GLY A 15 -15.55 -51.81 5.18
CA GLY A 15 -15.74 -50.37 5.04
C GLY A 15 -15.95 -49.66 6.39
N PHE A 16 -16.71 -50.29 7.30
CA PHE A 16 -16.91 -49.78 8.65
C PHE A 16 -15.62 -49.80 9.49
N LEU A 17 -14.86 -50.89 9.43
CA LEU A 17 -13.56 -51.00 10.10
C LEU A 17 -12.54 -49.99 9.54
N LEU A 18 -12.54 -49.78 8.22
CA LEU A 18 -11.70 -48.77 7.57
C LEU A 18 -12.11 -47.35 8.00
N GLY A 19 -13.42 -47.07 8.07
CA GLY A 19 -13.96 -45.80 8.56
C GLY A 19 -13.59 -45.53 10.02
N LEU A 20 -13.69 -46.55 10.89
CA LEU A 20 -13.23 -46.46 12.28
C LEU A 20 -11.73 -46.23 12.37
N ALA A 21 -10.92 -46.95 11.58
CA ALA A 21 -9.47 -46.75 11.55
C ALA A 21 -9.11 -45.32 11.13
N LEU A 22 -9.74 -44.79 10.08
CA LEU A 22 -9.55 -43.40 9.63
C LEU A 22 -9.99 -42.37 10.69
N PHE A 23 -11.07 -42.66 11.42
CA PHE A 23 -11.53 -41.82 12.53
C PHE A 23 -10.53 -41.80 13.70
N PHE A 24 -10.02 -42.96 14.13
CA PHE A 24 -9.06 -43.07 15.23
C PHE A 24 -7.69 -42.46 14.89
N ILE A 25 -7.28 -42.49 13.61
CA ILE A 25 -6.06 -41.84 13.13
C ILE A 25 -6.26 -40.31 12.97
N GLY A 26 -7.48 -39.80 13.16
CA GLY A 26 -7.78 -38.37 13.08
C GLY A 26 -7.78 -37.84 11.65
N TYR A 27 -7.97 -38.71 10.65
CA TYR A 27 -7.98 -38.34 9.23
C TYR A 27 -9.06 -37.27 8.89
N PHE A 28 -10.14 -37.24 9.68
CA PHE A 28 -11.24 -36.28 9.54
C PHE A 28 -11.14 -35.07 10.49
N LYS A 29 -10.05 -34.93 11.27
CA LYS A 29 -9.87 -33.73 12.11
C LYS A 29 -9.56 -32.52 11.21
N PRO A 30 -10.33 -31.42 11.32
CA PRO A 30 -10.01 -30.21 10.56
C PRO A 30 -8.62 -29.70 10.95
N LYS A 31 -7.91 -29.11 9.99
CA LYS A 31 -6.60 -28.52 10.27
C LYS A 31 -6.79 -27.34 11.23
N GLU A 32 -5.89 -27.20 12.19
CA GLU A 32 -5.89 -26.04 13.07
C GLU A 32 -5.66 -24.76 12.26
N ALA A 33 -6.17 -23.63 12.74
CA ALA A 33 -5.76 -22.32 12.26
C ALA A 33 -4.47 -21.94 12.98
N SER A 34 -3.69 -21.04 12.40
CA SER A 34 -2.52 -20.47 13.08
C SER A 34 -2.70 -18.96 13.22
N LEU A 35 -2.27 -18.41 14.35
CA LEU A 35 -2.30 -16.98 14.62
C LEU A 35 -0.88 -16.53 14.92
N ASN A 36 -0.37 -15.57 14.13
CA ASN A 36 0.92 -14.92 14.34
C ASN A 36 0.68 -13.43 14.65
N ILE A 37 1.08 -12.99 15.84
CA ILE A 37 0.88 -11.62 16.31
C ILE A 37 2.23 -11.00 16.63
N GLU A 38 2.52 -9.86 16.02
CA GLU A 38 3.71 -9.05 16.29
C GLU A 38 3.26 -7.64 16.63
N THR A 39 3.84 -7.05 17.68
CA THR A 39 3.53 -5.67 18.05
C THR A 39 4.77 -4.89 18.41
N THR A 40 4.71 -3.57 18.26
CA THR A 40 5.70 -2.65 18.81
C THR A 40 4.95 -1.56 19.59
N PRO A 41 5.22 -1.37 20.90
CA PRO A 41 6.07 -2.21 21.75
C PRO A 41 5.48 -3.61 21.97
N ALA A 42 6.21 -4.47 22.69
CA ALA A 42 5.71 -5.78 23.10
C ALA A 42 4.38 -5.64 23.86
N SER A 43 3.52 -6.65 23.78
CA SER A 43 2.15 -6.60 24.32
C SER A 43 1.77 -7.93 24.95
N LEU A 44 0.98 -7.88 26.03
CA LEU A 44 0.23 -9.03 26.51
C LEU A 44 -0.88 -9.37 25.50
N VAL A 45 -1.04 -10.66 25.22
CA VAL A 45 -2.01 -11.20 24.26
C VAL A 45 -3.13 -11.89 25.01
N TYR A 46 -4.36 -11.45 24.75
CA TYR A 46 -5.58 -12.09 25.22
C TYR A 46 -6.37 -12.63 24.03
N VAL A 47 -6.84 -13.88 24.14
CA VAL A 47 -7.75 -14.52 23.19
C VAL A 47 -9.03 -14.86 23.93
N ASN A 48 -10.17 -14.34 23.47
CA ASN A 48 -11.48 -14.51 24.11
C ASN A 48 -11.46 -14.14 25.61
N GLY A 49 -10.74 -13.06 25.94
CA GLY A 49 -10.59 -12.55 27.31
C GLY A 49 -9.59 -13.31 28.20
N ARG A 50 -9.00 -14.40 27.72
CA ARG A 50 -7.97 -15.16 28.45
C ARG A 50 -6.58 -14.76 28.00
N GLU A 51 -5.69 -14.47 28.94
CA GLU A 51 -4.27 -14.24 28.65
C GLU A 51 -3.61 -15.53 28.12
N VAL A 52 -2.97 -15.44 26.96
CA VAL A 52 -2.33 -16.58 26.28
C VAL A 52 -0.81 -16.42 26.11
N GLY A 53 -0.28 -15.22 26.31
CA GLY A 53 1.15 -14.96 26.20
C GLY A 53 1.50 -13.51 25.91
N ARG A 54 2.67 -13.31 25.29
CA ARG A 54 3.24 -12.01 24.91
C ARG A 54 3.65 -11.99 23.45
N THR A 55 3.65 -10.83 22.82
CA THR A 55 4.17 -10.65 21.46
C THR A 55 5.71 -10.62 21.45
N PRO A 56 6.37 -11.19 20.43
CA PRO A 56 5.78 -11.93 19.31
C PRO A 56 5.12 -13.24 19.77
N TYR A 57 3.89 -13.48 19.31
CA TYR A 57 3.06 -14.61 19.74
C TYR A 57 2.66 -15.44 18.52
N ARG A 58 2.95 -16.74 18.55
CA ARG A 58 2.52 -17.67 17.52
C ARG A 58 1.94 -18.93 18.16
N SER A 59 0.70 -19.27 17.80
CA SER A 59 0.06 -20.50 18.27
C SER A 59 -0.92 -21.04 17.25
N ASN A 60 -1.12 -22.35 17.28
CA ASN A 60 -2.28 -22.94 16.64
C ASN A 60 -3.52 -22.70 17.50
N ILE A 61 -4.65 -22.41 16.85
CA ILE A 61 -5.93 -22.09 17.48
C ILE A 61 -7.03 -22.84 16.73
N VAL A 62 -8.10 -23.18 17.44
CA VAL A 62 -9.32 -23.74 16.84
C VAL A 62 -9.85 -22.74 15.79
N PRO A 63 -10.20 -23.19 14.57
CA PRO A 63 -10.79 -22.32 13.55
C PRO A 63 -12.19 -21.84 13.96
N GLU A 64 -12.26 -20.67 14.58
CA GLU A 64 -13.50 -20.02 15.02
C GLU A 64 -13.37 -18.49 15.01
N GLU A 65 -14.48 -17.80 15.29
CA GLU A 65 -14.44 -16.38 15.58
C GLU A 65 -13.84 -16.15 16.97
N VAL A 66 -12.78 -15.34 17.03
CA VAL A 66 -12.07 -15.00 18.27
C VAL A 66 -11.99 -13.49 18.45
N ILE A 67 -12.04 -13.05 19.70
CA ILE A 67 -11.71 -11.67 20.08
C ILE A 67 -10.27 -11.65 20.54
N ILE A 68 -9.44 -10.86 19.86
CA ILE A 68 -8.05 -10.62 20.22
C ILE A 68 -7.98 -9.27 20.93
N LYS A 69 -7.38 -9.26 22.12
CA LYS A 69 -7.03 -8.02 22.81
C LYS A 69 -5.53 -7.98 23.09
N LEU A 70 -4.90 -6.88 22.70
CA LEU A 70 -3.47 -6.63 22.83
C LEU A 70 -3.27 -5.46 23.80
N VAL A 71 -2.55 -5.70 24.89
CA VAL A 71 -2.25 -4.68 25.90
C VAL A 71 -0.76 -4.33 25.83
N PRO A 72 -0.39 -3.14 25.33
CA PRO A 72 1.01 -2.75 25.17
C PRO A 72 1.74 -2.61 26.52
N GLU A 73 2.94 -3.18 26.60
CA GLU A 73 3.87 -3.09 27.72
C GLU A 73 4.84 -1.90 27.48
N ALA A 74 4.33 -0.67 27.55
CA ALA A 74 5.12 0.55 27.45
C ALA A 74 5.49 1.08 28.84
N THR A 75 6.74 1.52 29.04
CA THR A 75 7.21 2.09 30.31
C THR A 75 6.98 3.60 30.41
N ASP A 76 7.01 4.29 29.27
CA ASP A 76 7.14 5.75 29.23
C ASP A 76 5.85 6.46 28.79
N ALA A 77 4.86 5.71 28.33
CA ALA A 77 3.55 6.23 27.89
C ALA A 77 2.42 5.24 28.17
N ALA A 78 1.26 5.75 28.56
CA ALA A 78 0.05 4.95 28.69
C ALA A 78 -0.61 4.77 27.30
N LEU A 79 -0.31 3.64 26.66
CA LEU A 79 -0.85 3.32 25.33
C LEU A 79 -2.20 2.60 25.43
N THR A 80 -3.10 2.91 24.49
CA THR A 80 -4.45 2.33 24.48
C THR A 80 -4.43 0.87 23.99
N PRO A 81 -5.04 -0.09 24.73
CA PRO A 81 -5.17 -1.46 24.26
C PRO A 81 -5.94 -1.57 22.95
N PHE A 82 -5.52 -2.50 22.11
CA PHE A 82 -6.19 -2.80 20.84
C PHE A 82 -7.08 -4.03 21.01
N GLU A 83 -8.30 -3.96 20.49
CA GLU A 83 -9.22 -5.10 20.48
C GLU A 83 -9.82 -5.27 19.08
N THR A 84 -9.82 -6.51 18.58
CA THR A 84 -10.40 -6.82 17.27
C THR A 84 -10.99 -8.22 17.24
N LYS A 85 -11.97 -8.40 16.37
CA LYS A 85 -12.64 -9.68 16.14
C LYS A 85 -12.13 -10.28 14.84
N LEU A 86 -11.63 -11.51 14.92
CA LEU A 86 -11.06 -12.24 13.79
C LEU A 86 -11.82 -13.54 13.57
N ASN A 87 -12.12 -13.87 12.32
CA ASN A 87 -12.60 -15.19 11.95
C ASN A 87 -11.39 -16.05 11.51
N LEU A 88 -10.99 -17.03 12.33
CA LEU A 88 -9.86 -17.90 12.03
C LEU A 88 -10.30 -19.07 11.14
N VAL A 89 -9.58 -19.26 10.04
CA VAL A 89 -9.93 -20.27 9.03
C VAL A 89 -9.00 -21.49 9.13
N SER A 90 -9.58 -22.67 9.01
CA SER A 90 -8.85 -23.95 9.10
C SER A 90 -7.70 -24.02 8.10
N GLY A 91 -6.50 -24.34 8.59
CA GLY A 91 -5.29 -24.49 7.77
C GLY A 91 -4.73 -23.17 7.24
N ILE A 92 -5.19 -22.02 7.76
CA ILE A 92 -4.70 -20.69 7.41
C ILE A 92 -3.95 -20.08 8.59
N GLU A 93 -2.82 -19.43 8.30
CA GLU A 93 -2.17 -18.52 9.23
C GLU A 93 -2.73 -17.11 9.04
N THR A 94 -3.36 -16.58 10.09
CA THR A 94 -3.75 -15.17 10.18
C THR A 94 -2.61 -14.41 10.84
N VAL A 95 -2.13 -13.35 10.20
CA VAL A 95 -1.05 -12.50 10.74
C VAL A 95 -1.64 -11.18 11.18
N VAL A 96 -1.31 -10.75 12.39
CA VAL A 96 -1.66 -9.44 12.96
C VAL A 96 -0.37 -8.73 13.30
N ARG A 97 -0.13 -7.58 12.68
CA ARG A 97 0.99 -6.69 13.02
C ARG A 97 0.45 -5.34 13.45
N ARG A 98 0.96 -4.80 14.56
CA ARG A 98 0.51 -3.50 15.07
C ARG A 98 1.64 -2.70 15.70
N GLU A 99 1.73 -1.44 15.34
CA GLU A 99 2.56 -0.43 16.00
C GLU A 99 1.63 0.51 16.78
N PHE A 100 1.78 0.55 18.10
CA PHE A 100 0.96 1.40 18.96
C PHE A 100 1.52 2.82 18.99
N GLY A 101 0.67 3.79 18.68
CA GLY A 101 0.89 5.20 18.95
C GLY A 101 0.19 5.63 20.24
N GLU A 102 0.49 6.86 20.69
CA GLU A 102 -0.14 7.46 21.88
C GLU A 102 -1.66 7.56 21.78
N THR A 103 -2.18 7.68 20.55
CA THR A 103 -3.61 7.66 20.22
C THR A 103 -3.93 6.53 19.23
N GLU A 104 -5.21 6.17 19.09
CA GLU A 104 -5.64 5.19 18.09
C GLU A 104 -5.35 5.67 16.66
N ASP A 105 -5.49 6.97 16.42
CA ASP A 105 -5.19 7.57 15.12
C ASP A 105 -3.70 7.51 14.81
N ALA A 106 -2.83 7.69 15.81
CA ALA A 106 -1.38 7.53 15.70
C ALA A 106 -0.92 6.07 15.63
N SER A 107 -1.79 5.09 15.87
CA SER A 107 -1.46 3.67 15.75
C SER A 107 -1.57 3.18 14.30
N SER A 108 -0.71 2.23 13.92
CA SER A 108 -0.72 1.61 12.59
C SER A 108 -0.63 0.08 12.67
N GLY A 109 -0.88 -0.60 11.57
CA GLY A 109 -0.75 -2.05 11.52
C GLY A 109 -1.44 -2.68 10.33
N GLU A 110 -1.41 -4.00 10.28
CA GLU A 110 -2.08 -4.78 9.27
C GLU A 110 -2.56 -6.13 9.78
N ILE A 111 -3.64 -6.62 9.18
CA ILE A 111 -4.16 -7.96 9.37
C ILE A 111 -4.16 -8.65 8.01
N ILE A 112 -3.48 -9.78 7.93
CA ILE A 112 -3.33 -10.57 6.72
C ILE A 112 -3.98 -11.93 6.96
N SER A 113 -4.94 -12.29 6.11
CA SER A 113 -5.59 -13.59 6.16
C SER A 113 -5.80 -14.15 4.76
N PHE A 114 -5.91 -15.47 4.68
CA PHE A 114 -6.21 -16.17 3.44
C PHE A 114 -7.55 -16.90 3.58
N GLU A 115 -8.25 -17.03 2.46
CA GLU A 115 -9.44 -17.86 2.34
C GLU A 115 -9.28 -18.76 1.12
N LYS A 116 -9.56 -20.06 1.26
CA LYS A 116 -9.56 -20.98 0.13
C LYS A 116 -10.83 -20.74 -0.70
N VAL A 117 -10.66 -20.22 -1.91
CA VAL A 117 -11.76 -19.92 -2.84
C VAL A 117 -11.82 -20.89 -4.02
N GLY A 118 -10.76 -21.68 -4.25
CA GLY A 118 -10.64 -22.56 -5.41
C GLY A 118 -10.40 -21.79 -6.71
N GLY A 119 -10.49 -22.47 -7.85
CA GLY A 119 -10.20 -21.87 -9.15
C GLY A 119 -8.73 -21.93 -9.55
N LYS A 120 -8.36 -21.18 -10.60
CA LYS A 120 -7.03 -21.23 -11.25
C LYS A 120 -6.22 -19.94 -11.06
N GLU A 121 -6.75 -18.98 -10.33
CA GLU A 121 -6.14 -17.65 -10.15
C GLU A 121 -5.90 -17.38 -8.67
N ALA A 122 -4.99 -16.45 -8.38
CA ALA A 122 -4.87 -15.85 -7.07
C ALA A 122 -5.81 -14.64 -6.99
N SER A 123 -6.29 -14.31 -5.78
CA SER A 123 -7.13 -13.14 -5.56
C SER A 123 -6.60 -12.30 -4.41
N LEU A 124 -6.75 -10.98 -4.50
CA LEU A 124 -6.38 -10.04 -3.44
C LEU A 124 -7.55 -9.10 -3.15
N ALA A 125 -7.77 -8.81 -1.87
CA ALA A 125 -8.59 -7.72 -1.39
C ALA A 125 -7.75 -6.86 -0.44
N VAL A 126 -7.72 -5.55 -0.67
CA VAL A 126 -7.06 -4.58 0.23
C VAL A 126 -8.11 -3.64 0.78
N VAL A 127 -8.14 -3.49 2.10
CA VAL A 127 -9.00 -2.57 2.85
C VAL A 127 -8.11 -1.69 3.70
N SER A 128 -8.44 -0.41 3.84
CA SER A 128 -7.64 0.52 4.63
C SER A 128 -8.48 1.29 5.63
N VAL A 129 -7.83 1.75 6.69
CA VAL A 129 -8.31 2.80 7.59
C VAL A 129 -7.19 3.87 7.64
N PRO A 130 -7.44 5.11 7.19
CA PRO A 130 -8.71 5.64 6.69
C PRO A 130 -9.16 4.97 5.39
N ASP A 131 -10.45 5.08 5.09
CA ASP A 131 -10.99 4.66 3.80
C ASP A 131 -10.36 5.48 2.66
N SER A 132 -10.46 4.98 1.43
CA SER A 132 -9.98 5.65 0.22
C SER A 132 -8.45 5.90 0.20
N ALA A 133 -7.66 5.14 0.94
CA ALA A 133 -6.21 5.16 0.80
C ALA A 133 -5.79 4.63 -0.58
N GLN A 134 -4.78 5.24 -1.19
CA GLN A 134 -4.20 4.77 -2.45
C GLN A 134 -3.48 3.44 -2.23
N VAL A 135 -3.67 2.49 -3.15
CA VAL A 135 -3.00 1.17 -3.14
C VAL A 135 -2.12 1.03 -4.38
N LYS A 136 -0.82 0.81 -4.17
CA LYS A 136 0.13 0.41 -5.20
C LYS A 136 0.55 -1.03 -4.99
N ILE A 137 0.69 -1.78 -6.08
CA ILE A 137 1.19 -3.16 -6.08
C ILE A 137 2.32 -3.25 -7.09
N ASP A 138 3.51 -3.63 -6.61
CA ASP A 138 4.74 -3.74 -7.40
C ASP A 138 5.04 -2.44 -8.18
N GLY A 139 4.87 -1.30 -7.51
CA GLY A 139 5.06 0.04 -8.07
C GLY A 139 3.89 0.59 -8.89
N ALA A 140 2.96 -0.25 -9.37
CA ALA A 140 1.82 0.18 -10.17
C ALA A 140 0.62 0.58 -9.31
N ILE A 141 -0.03 1.73 -9.60
CA ILE A 141 -1.26 2.16 -8.93
C ILE A 141 -2.41 1.22 -9.32
N ARG A 142 -3.10 0.66 -8.32
CA ARG A 142 -4.19 -0.30 -8.51
C ARG A 142 -5.57 0.21 -8.09
N GLY A 143 -5.63 1.41 -7.52
CA GLY A 143 -6.87 2.08 -7.14
C GLY A 143 -6.81 2.62 -5.71
N PHE A 144 -8.00 2.83 -5.14
CA PHE A 144 -8.17 3.29 -3.76
C PHE A 144 -8.93 2.22 -2.97
N ALA A 145 -8.53 1.98 -1.72
CA ALA A 145 -9.15 0.98 -0.87
C ALA A 145 -10.57 1.42 -0.42
N PRO A 146 -11.53 0.49 -0.28
CA PRO A 146 -11.40 -0.94 -0.52
C PRO A 146 -11.28 -1.31 -2.01
N VAL A 147 -10.33 -2.18 -2.37
CA VAL A 147 -10.05 -2.57 -3.76
C VAL A 147 -9.75 -4.07 -3.90
N LYS A 148 -10.14 -4.66 -5.04
CA LYS A 148 -9.88 -6.06 -5.40
C LYS A 148 -9.12 -6.15 -6.73
N PRO A 149 -7.82 -5.77 -6.74
CA PRO A 149 -7.07 -5.70 -7.99
C PRO A 149 -6.69 -7.10 -8.48
N PRO A 150 -6.53 -7.30 -9.80
CA PRO A 150 -5.99 -8.54 -10.33
C PRO A 150 -4.55 -8.73 -9.83
N ILE A 151 -4.20 -9.97 -9.47
CA ILE A 151 -2.87 -10.30 -8.94
C ILE A 151 -2.41 -11.66 -9.44
N THR A 152 -1.13 -11.77 -9.75
CA THR A 152 -0.51 -13.06 -10.07
C THR A 152 -0.19 -13.83 -8.79
N PRO A 153 0.00 -15.16 -8.85
CA PRO A 153 0.62 -15.90 -7.74
C PRO A 153 2.10 -15.53 -7.62
N GLY A 154 2.59 -15.27 -6.42
CA GLY A 154 3.99 -14.88 -6.20
C GLY A 154 4.17 -13.98 -4.99
N GLU A 155 5.38 -13.45 -4.83
CA GLU A 155 5.65 -12.40 -3.86
C GLU A 155 5.31 -11.04 -4.47
N HIS A 156 4.69 -10.17 -3.67
CA HIS A 156 4.24 -8.86 -4.07
C HIS A 156 4.52 -7.84 -2.98
N GLN A 157 4.88 -6.63 -3.39
CA GLN A 157 4.95 -5.48 -2.50
C GLN A 157 3.69 -4.64 -2.64
N ILE A 158 2.98 -4.43 -1.53
CA ILE A 158 1.81 -3.57 -1.43
C ILE A 158 2.22 -2.31 -0.67
N ILE A 159 1.98 -1.15 -1.28
CA ILE A 159 2.15 0.16 -0.62
C ILE A 159 0.78 0.79 -0.47
N VAL A 160 0.42 1.16 0.76
CA VAL A 160 -0.84 1.85 1.08
C VAL A 160 -0.53 3.23 1.65
N SER A 161 -1.12 4.28 1.08
CA SER A 161 -0.85 5.67 1.48
C SER A 161 -2.10 6.55 1.42
N ALA A 162 -2.17 7.55 2.29
CA ALA A 162 -3.26 8.53 2.34
C ALA A 162 -2.73 9.90 2.79
N PRO A 163 -3.36 11.03 2.40
CA PRO A 163 -2.95 12.37 2.84
C PRO A 163 -2.94 12.51 4.36
N ASN A 164 -1.86 13.06 4.93
CA ASN A 164 -1.64 13.20 6.38
C ASN A 164 -1.43 11.88 7.15
N TYR A 165 -1.26 10.75 6.46
CA TYR A 165 -0.94 9.47 7.09
C TYR A 165 0.44 8.97 6.66
N SER A 166 1.12 8.28 7.58
CA SER A 166 2.35 7.56 7.25
C SER A 166 2.03 6.41 6.31
N GLU A 167 2.78 6.30 5.20
CA GLU A 167 2.62 5.18 4.27
C GLU A 167 3.03 3.85 4.90
N ARG A 168 2.44 2.76 4.43
CA ARG A 168 2.78 1.41 4.91
C ARG A 168 3.16 0.53 3.73
N VAL A 169 4.31 -0.13 3.87
CA VAL A 169 4.86 -1.06 2.87
C VAL A 169 4.76 -2.48 3.43
N ILE A 170 4.05 -3.35 2.71
CA ILE A 170 3.72 -4.70 3.14
C ILE A 170 4.17 -5.67 2.07
N THR A 171 4.98 -6.66 2.44
CA THR A 171 5.34 -7.76 1.54
C THR A 171 4.41 -8.94 1.81
N VAL A 172 3.78 -9.45 0.76
CA VAL A 172 2.84 -10.58 0.84
C VAL A 172 3.14 -11.62 -0.21
N ARG A 173 2.66 -12.84 0.01
CA ARG A 173 2.72 -13.91 -0.98
C ARG A 173 1.31 -14.38 -1.34
N THR A 174 0.98 -14.37 -2.62
CA THR A 174 -0.31 -14.81 -3.16
C THR A 174 -0.23 -16.22 -3.71
N LEU A 175 -1.30 -17.00 -3.57
CA LEU A 175 -1.36 -18.40 -3.97
C LEU A 175 -2.57 -18.67 -4.87
N VAL A 176 -2.40 -19.54 -5.87
CA VAL A 176 -3.49 -19.99 -6.73
C VAL A 176 -4.59 -20.65 -5.91
N GLY A 177 -5.84 -20.27 -6.16
CA GLY A 177 -7.01 -20.83 -5.48
C GLY A 177 -7.26 -20.26 -4.09
N TYR A 178 -6.52 -19.22 -3.71
CA TYR A 178 -6.67 -18.50 -2.45
C TYR A 178 -6.94 -17.03 -2.70
N LYS A 179 -7.79 -16.48 -1.83
CA LYS A 179 -8.01 -15.04 -1.70
C LYS A 179 -7.23 -14.54 -0.49
N LEU A 180 -6.26 -13.69 -0.74
CA LEU A 180 -5.56 -12.94 0.28
C LEU A 180 -6.36 -11.68 0.63
N THR A 181 -6.58 -11.43 1.91
CA THR A 181 -7.18 -10.19 2.41
C THR A 181 -6.16 -9.47 3.27
N VAL A 182 -5.89 -8.20 2.94
CA VAL A 182 -4.99 -7.32 3.69
C VAL A 182 -5.80 -6.14 4.19
N ILE A 183 -5.97 -6.05 5.51
CA ILE A 183 -6.61 -4.91 6.17
C ILE A 183 -5.48 -4.06 6.76
N VAL A 184 -5.40 -2.78 6.39
CA VAL A 184 -4.30 -1.89 6.76
C VAL A 184 -4.82 -0.71 7.57
N LYS A 185 -4.26 -0.46 8.75
CA LYS A 185 -4.46 0.77 9.51
C LYS A 185 -3.23 1.65 9.31
N LEU A 186 -3.42 2.84 8.76
CA LEU A 186 -2.37 3.85 8.68
C LEU A 186 -2.38 4.71 9.95
N ALA A 187 -1.19 5.09 10.42
CA ALA A 187 -1.04 6.09 11.47
C ALA A 187 -1.20 7.47 10.87
N LEU A 188 -1.98 8.33 11.52
CA LEU A 188 -1.98 9.76 11.25
C LEU A 188 -0.58 10.27 11.55
N SER A 189 0.07 10.84 10.55
CA SER A 189 1.39 11.43 10.70
C SER A 189 1.23 12.68 11.58
N ALA A 190 1.86 12.69 12.76
CA ALA A 190 1.91 13.88 13.63
C ALA A 190 2.64 15.04 12.94
N GLU A 191 3.51 14.71 11.98
CA GLU A 191 3.91 15.62 10.93
C GLU A 191 2.75 15.72 9.95
N VAL A 192 1.98 16.81 10.05
CA VAL A 192 1.55 17.45 8.82
C VAL A 192 2.83 17.50 7.99
N LYS A 193 2.89 16.76 6.88
CA LYS A 193 3.63 17.29 5.74
C LYS A 193 2.89 18.58 5.38
N GLU A 194 3.08 19.60 6.21
CA GLU A 194 3.45 20.91 5.74
C GLU A 194 4.48 20.52 4.70
N GLU A 195 4.11 20.60 3.43
CA GLU A 195 5.10 20.57 2.38
C GLU A 195 6.14 21.56 2.89
N GLU A 196 7.25 21.05 3.45
CA GLU A 196 8.36 21.90 3.83
C GLU A 196 8.50 22.80 2.61
N PRO A 197 8.37 24.13 2.74
CA PRO A 197 8.52 25.02 1.61
C PRO A 197 9.84 24.62 1.01
N LYS A 198 9.75 23.91 -0.13
CA LYS A 198 10.83 23.10 -0.68
C LYS A 198 11.97 24.07 -0.77
N GLU A 199 12.97 23.95 0.12
CA GLU A 199 13.93 25.02 0.33
C GLU A 199 14.35 25.48 -1.05
N GLU A 200 13.96 26.72 -1.35
CA GLU A 200 13.99 27.27 -2.68
C GLU A 200 15.45 27.53 -3.00
N GLN A 201 16.17 26.45 -3.35
CA GLN A 201 17.51 26.55 -3.87
C GLN A 201 17.42 27.50 -5.06
N PRO A 202 18.35 28.47 -5.19
CA PRO A 202 18.31 29.44 -6.26
C PRO A 202 18.24 28.69 -7.59
N GLN A 203 17.07 28.73 -8.23
CA GLN A 203 16.88 28.12 -9.53
C GLN A 203 17.30 29.16 -10.57
N THR A 204 17.95 28.70 -11.62
CA THR A 204 18.15 29.54 -12.78
C THR A 204 16.78 29.74 -13.43
N LEU A 205 16.36 30.99 -13.53
CA LEU A 205 15.15 31.39 -14.22
C LEU A 205 15.52 32.13 -15.50
N VAL A 206 14.60 32.14 -16.46
CA VAL A 206 14.70 32.94 -17.67
C VAL A 206 13.70 34.09 -17.55
N GLU A 207 14.21 35.32 -17.39
CA GLU A 207 13.40 36.54 -17.41
C GLU A 207 13.22 37.01 -18.85
N ILE A 208 11.96 37.23 -19.25
CA ILE A 208 11.61 37.74 -20.57
C ILE A 208 11.81 39.25 -20.59
N LEU A 209 12.63 39.74 -21.52
CA LEU A 209 12.92 41.16 -21.70
C LEU A 209 11.81 41.85 -22.50
N SER A 210 11.78 43.18 -22.46
CA SER A 210 10.87 43.97 -23.29
C SER A 210 11.11 43.71 -24.78
N THR A 211 10.04 43.42 -25.50
CA THR A 211 10.03 43.25 -26.95
C THR A 211 9.12 44.31 -27.59
N ASP A 212 9.42 44.73 -28.82
CA ASP A 212 8.60 45.72 -29.56
C ASP A 212 7.16 45.23 -29.80
N THR A 213 6.96 43.91 -29.79
CA THR A 213 5.67 43.24 -29.97
C THR A 213 4.89 43.07 -28.66
N GLY A 214 5.49 43.34 -27.50
CA GLY A 214 4.86 43.15 -26.18
C GLY A 214 4.74 41.70 -25.72
N PHE A 215 5.28 40.75 -26.48
CA PHE A 215 5.36 39.32 -26.15
C PHE A 215 6.58 38.67 -26.82
N LEU A 216 7.04 37.55 -26.27
CA LEU A 216 8.02 36.64 -26.85
C LEU A 216 7.36 35.30 -27.16
N ARG A 217 7.66 34.74 -28.33
CA ARG A 217 7.13 33.44 -28.75
C ARG A 217 7.96 32.31 -28.15
N VAL A 218 7.28 31.34 -27.56
CA VAL A 218 7.84 30.06 -27.15
C VAL A 218 7.68 29.08 -28.31
N ARG A 219 8.73 28.37 -28.67
CA ARG A 219 8.76 27.45 -29.82
C ARG A 219 9.03 26.01 -29.41
N GLU A 220 8.57 25.06 -30.21
CA GLU A 220 8.81 23.64 -29.99
C GLU A 220 10.30 23.25 -30.15
N LYS A 221 11.01 23.95 -31.05
CA LYS A 221 12.42 23.72 -31.37
C LYS A 221 13.20 25.03 -31.32
N PRO A 222 14.50 25.00 -30.99
CA PRO A 222 15.34 26.18 -31.03
C PRO A 222 15.46 26.68 -32.48
N GLY A 223 15.21 27.97 -32.69
CA GLY A 223 15.35 28.63 -33.99
C GLY A 223 14.05 29.14 -34.64
N PRO A 224 14.16 29.96 -35.70
CA PRO A 224 13.03 30.64 -36.33
C PRO A 224 12.07 29.69 -37.08
N ALA A 225 12.53 28.46 -37.37
CA ALA A 225 11.75 27.42 -38.05
C ALA A 225 10.89 26.57 -37.09
N GLY A 226 11.07 26.68 -35.77
CA GLY A 226 10.26 25.94 -34.79
C GLY A 226 8.81 26.43 -34.77
N ALA A 227 7.83 25.53 -34.61
CA ALA A 227 6.44 25.90 -34.45
C ALA A 227 6.23 26.70 -33.16
N GLU A 228 5.36 27.72 -33.19
CA GLU A 228 4.96 28.48 -32.01
C GLU A 228 4.03 27.63 -31.12
N VAL A 229 4.42 27.42 -29.87
CA VAL A 229 3.67 26.60 -28.90
C VAL A 229 3.03 27.43 -27.79
N ALA A 230 3.56 28.62 -27.52
CA ALA A 230 2.99 29.59 -26.57
C ALA A 230 3.54 31.00 -26.78
N GLN A 231 2.95 31.98 -26.10
CA GLN A 231 3.46 33.35 -26.02
C GLN A 231 3.62 33.76 -24.55
N VAL A 232 4.75 34.38 -24.23
CA VAL A 232 5.09 34.86 -22.89
C VAL A 232 5.32 36.36 -22.91
N LYS A 233 5.02 37.06 -21.82
CA LYS A 233 5.07 38.53 -21.74
C LYS A 233 6.37 39.02 -21.09
N PRO A 234 6.86 40.22 -21.46
CA PRO A 234 7.96 40.86 -20.77
C PRO A 234 7.74 40.95 -19.24
N GLY A 235 8.80 40.74 -18.48
CA GLY A 235 8.79 40.72 -17.02
C GLY A 235 8.38 39.38 -16.38
N GLN A 236 7.87 38.42 -17.16
CA GLN A 236 7.63 37.06 -16.67
C GLN A 236 8.94 36.29 -16.52
N ARG A 237 8.98 35.39 -15.55
CA ARG A 237 10.12 34.51 -15.26
C ARG A 237 9.65 33.07 -15.35
N PHE A 238 10.47 32.23 -15.97
CA PHE A 238 10.18 30.82 -16.16
C PHE A 238 11.37 29.97 -15.74
N LEU A 239 11.12 28.72 -15.35
CA LEU A 239 12.18 27.79 -14.98
C LEU A 239 13.09 27.53 -16.19
N PHE A 240 14.40 27.75 -16.03
CA PHE A 240 15.39 27.35 -17.03
C PHE A 240 15.59 25.83 -16.98
N LEU A 241 15.45 25.16 -18.11
CA LEU A 241 15.63 23.71 -18.22
C LEU A 241 16.92 23.37 -18.95
N GLU A 242 17.20 24.04 -20.06
CA GLU A 242 18.28 23.69 -20.98
C GLU A 242 18.68 24.91 -21.83
N GLU A 243 19.92 24.93 -22.34
CA GLU A 243 20.39 25.92 -23.31
C GLU A 243 20.93 25.19 -24.54
N ASP A 244 20.55 25.67 -25.72
CA ASP A 244 21.17 25.27 -26.97
C ASP A 244 22.29 26.26 -27.29
N GLU A 245 23.52 25.89 -26.93
CA GLU A 245 24.72 26.71 -27.14
C GLU A 245 24.98 27.02 -28.63
N ALA A 246 24.46 26.20 -29.56
CA ALA A 246 24.67 26.41 -30.99
C ALA A 246 23.82 27.57 -31.55
N THR A 247 22.65 27.82 -30.96
CA THR A 247 21.70 28.83 -31.45
C THR A 247 21.43 29.95 -30.46
N GLY A 248 21.83 29.79 -29.20
CA GLY A 248 21.54 30.74 -28.13
C GLY A 248 20.07 30.72 -27.72
N TRP A 249 19.42 29.57 -27.68
CA TRP A 249 18.03 29.46 -27.23
C TRP A 249 17.98 28.82 -25.84
N TYR A 250 17.09 29.32 -24.99
CA TYR A 250 16.83 28.77 -23.68
C TYR A 250 15.54 27.97 -23.70
N LYS A 251 15.57 26.76 -23.18
CA LYS A 251 14.39 25.94 -22.93
C LYS A 251 13.82 26.32 -21.56
N ILE A 252 12.53 26.61 -21.55
CA ILE A 252 11.79 27.05 -20.38
C ILE A 252 10.56 26.17 -20.14
N GLU A 253 10.18 26.00 -18.87
CA GLU A 253 8.86 25.50 -18.51
C GLU A 253 7.87 26.66 -18.45
N TYR A 254 6.99 26.79 -19.45
CA TYR A 254 6.08 27.94 -19.57
C TYR A 254 4.72 27.71 -18.89
N GLU A 255 4.35 26.45 -18.65
CA GLU A 255 3.21 26.00 -17.84
C GLU A 255 3.60 24.68 -17.17
N LYS A 256 2.94 24.30 -16.07
CA LYS A 256 3.25 23.05 -15.32
C LYS A 256 3.25 21.84 -16.26
N GLY A 257 4.43 21.23 -16.47
CA GLY A 257 4.67 20.08 -17.35
C GLY A 257 4.74 20.39 -18.84
N LYS A 258 4.78 21.67 -19.25
CA LYS A 258 4.93 22.09 -20.67
C LYS A 258 6.20 22.90 -20.87
N GLU A 259 6.98 22.48 -21.85
CA GLU A 259 8.31 23.02 -22.13
C GLU A 259 8.39 23.63 -23.53
N GLY A 260 9.22 24.66 -23.71
CA GLY A 260 9.52 25.18 -25.03
C GLY A 260 10.68 26.17 -25.03
N TRP A 261 11.09 26.60 -26.22
CA TRP A 261 12.31 27.35 -26.47
C TRP A 261 12.03 28.84 -26.68
N VAL A 262 12.82 29.69 -26.03
CA VAL A 262 12.84 31.15 -26.19
C VAL A 262 14.23 31.63 -26.57
N SER A 263 14.33 32.71 -27.35
CA SER A 263 15.62 33.25 -27.77
C SER A 263 16.30 34.03 -26.64
N ASN A 264 17.61 33.82 -26.44
CA ASN A 264 18.44 34.60 -25.51
C ASN A 264 18.58 36.08 -25.88
N THR A 265 18.19 36.47 -27.11
CA THR A 265 18.21 37.88 -27.53
C THR A 265 17.15 38.69 -26.77
N TYR A 266 16.05 38.03 -26.41
CA TYR A 266 14.90 38.63 -25.74
C TYR A 266 14.67 38.05 -24.34
N SER A 267 15.66 37.34 -23.80
CA SER A 267 15.56 36.73 -22.48
C SER A 267 16.92 36.60 -21.81
N LYS A 268 16.98 36.62 -20.49
CA LYS A 268 18.24 36.50 -19.73
C LYS A 268 18.08 35.50 -18.59
N LYS A 269 19.17 34.80 -18.26
CA LYS A 269 19.25 33.96 -17.07
C LYS A 269 19.37 34.83 -15.82
N VAL A 270 18.54 34.56 -14.83
CA VAL A 270 18.55 35.22 -13.51
C VAL A 270 18.46 34.15 -12.43
N GLU A 271 19.28 34.26 -11.40
CA GLU A 271 19.12 33.43 -10.21
C GLU A 271 17.99 34.00 -9.36
N GLY A 272 17.07 33.15 -8.96
CA GLY A 272 16.01 33.58 -8.07
C GLY A 272 15.03 32.46 -7.84
N VAL A 273 13.95 32.81 -7.15
CA VAL A 273 12.89 31.86 -6.93
C VAL A 273 11.65 32.25 -7.72
N MET A 274 11.04 31.27 -8.40
CA MET A 274 9.67 31.41 -8.88
C MET A 274 8.73 31.60 -7.70
N ALA A 275 8.33 32.83 -7.44
CA ALA A 275 7.13 33.09 -6.65
C ALA A 275 5.95 32.51 -7.45
N THR A 276 5.31 31.46 -6.92
CA THR A 276 4.02 31.01 -7.41
C THR A 276 3.05 32.19 -7.36
N PRO A 277 2.48 32.66 -8.48
CA PRO A 277 1.44 33.67 -8.41
C PRO A 277 0.21 33.09 -7.68
N PRO A 278 -0.52 33.92 -6.92
CA PRO A 278 -1.70 33.49 -6.15
C PRO A 278 -2.84 32.98 -7.04
#